data_AF-A0A5E4JEK3-F1
#
_entry.id   AF-A0A5E4JEK3-F1
#
_cell.length_a   1.000
_cell.length_b   1.000
_cell.length_c   1.000
_cell.angle_alpha   90.00
_cell.angle_beta   90.00
_cell.angle_gamma   90.00
#
_symmetry.space_group_name_H-M   'P 1'
#
loop_
_entity.id
_entity.type
_entity.pdbx_description
1 polymer ?
#
loop_
_entity_poly.entity_id
_entity_poly.type
_entity_poly.pdbx_seq_one_letter_code
_entity_poly.pdbx_strand_id
1 'polypeptide(L)'
;MFFSIKSVGDESLEKLKSKDWNGLAEMKLVERSSVGRITTLCMRMLNKEGYREFSKTAAMFDIVRILENIGDEYTLLNDYLTVAATKPSEDTLEMYKKVNDLIDDVYLVLYRFDRARLSAAYQKIKRIRRAEMDCIISKKSKEEAIVLHRLRKVSELMGSILEEMMVVSL
;
A
#
# COMPACT_ATOMS: atom_id res chain seq x y z
N MET A 1 0.57 3.35 11.73
CA MET A 1 0.10 3.53 10.35
C MET A 1 0.58 2.40 9.44
N PHE A 2 1.89 2.22 9.19
CA PHE A 2 2.41 1.12 8.37
C PHE A 2 1.84 -0.26 8.74
N PHE A 3 1.93 -0.64 10.01
CA PHE A 3 1.39 -1.93 10.47
C PHE A 3 -0.11 -2.05 10.28
N SER A 4 -0.87 -0.96 10.39
CA SER A 4 -2.31 -0.95 10.15
C SER A 4 -2.62 -1.19 8.67
N ILE A 5 -1.90 -0.53 7.76
CA ILE A 5 -2.01 -0.75 6.31
C ILE A 5 -1.63 -2.18 5.95
N LYS A 6 -0.54 -2.70 6.53
CA LYS A 6 -0.12 -4.09 6.35
C LYS A 6 -1.20 -5.07 6.79
N SER A 7 -1.77 -4.86 7.99
CA SER A 7 -2.88 -5.67 8.51
C SER A 7 -4.06 -5.67 7.55
N VAL A 8 -4.47 -4.49 7.06
CA VAL A 8 -5.56 -4.37 6.10
C VAL A 8 -5.27 -5.16 4.82
N GLY A 9 -4.09 -4.98 4.22
CA GLY A 9 -3.71 -5.70 3.01
C GLY A 9 -3.64 -7.23 3.20
N ASP A 10 -3.05 -7.69 4.30
CA ASP A 10 -2.88 -9.13 4.57
C ASP A 10 -4.20 -9.81 4.92
N GLU A 11 -5.01 -9.20 5.79
CA GLU A 11 -6.31 -9.72 6.16
C GLU A 11 -7.27 -9.74 4.96
N SER A 12 -7.22 -8.73 4.10
CA SER A 12 -7.97 -8.72 2.84
C SER A 12 -7.57 -9.90 1.95
N LEU A 13 -6.28 -10.18 1.82
CA LEU A 13 -5.79 -11.31 1.05
C LEU A 13 -6.23 -12.66 1.65
N GLU A 14 -6.19 -12.80 2.97
CA GLU A 14 -6.68 -14.00 3.66
C GLU A 14 -8.17 -14.24 3.43
N LYS A 15 -8.99 -13.19 3.58
CA LYS A 15 -10.44 -13.24 3.33
C LYS A 15 -10.75 -13.59 1.87
N LEU A 16 -9.98 -13.07 0.92
CA LEU A 16 -10.10 -13.45 -0.50
C LEU A 16 -9.78 -14.93 -0.74
N LYS A 17 -8.75 -15.47 -0.07
CA LYS A 17 -8.37 -16.89 -0.18
C LYS A 17 -9.44 -17.81 0.41
N SER A 18 -10.05 -17.42 1.52
CA SER A 18 -11.13 -18.17 2.18
C SER A 18 -12.51 -17.93 1.57
N LYS A 19 -12.64 -16.99 0.62
CA LYS A 19 -13.91 -16.54 0.03
C LYS A 19 -14.87 -15.94 1.06
N ASP A 20 -14.34 -15.33 2.10
CA ASP A 20 -15.12 -14.59 3.10
C ASP A 20 -15.44 -13.18 2.60
N TRP A 21 -16.48 -13.09 1.75
CA TRP A 21 -16.92 -11.84 1.16
C TRP A 21 -17.50 -10.86 2.18
N ASN A 22 -18.14 -11.38 3.24
CA ASN A 22 -18.69 -10.54 4.31
C ASN A 22 -17.55 -9.90 5.11
N GLY A 23 -16.56 -10.70 5.53
CA GLY A 23 -15.38 -10.18 6.19
C GLY A 23 -14.61 -9.21 5.29
N LEU A 24 -14.56 -9.44 3.97
CA LEU A 24 -13.92 -8.52 3.02
C LEU A 24 -14.65 -7.18 2.95
N ALA A 25 -15.98 -7.18 2.97
CA ALA A 25 -16.80 -5.97 3.00
C ALA A 25 -16.57 -5.16 4.29
N GLU A 26 -16.37 -5.84 5.41
CA GLU A 26 -16.06 -5.21 6.70
C GLU A 26 -14.67 -4.57 6.76
N MET A 27 -13.74 -4.94 5.86
CA MET A 27 -12.39 -4.38 5.84
C MET A 27 -12.38 -2.86 5.61
N LYS A 28 -13.39 -2.30 4.95
CA LYS A 28 -13.55 -0.85 4.82
C LYS A 28 -13.72 -0.14 6.17
N LEU A 29 -14.45 -0.76 7.11
CA LEU A 29 -14.61 -0.23 8.46
C LEU A 29 -13.30 -0.35 9.24
N VAL A 30 -12.57 -1.47 9.06
CA VAL A 30 -11.25 -1.68 9.68
C VAL A 30 -10.26 -0.63 9.20
N GLU A 31 -10.16 -0.40 7.88
CA GLU A 31 -9.29 0.61 7.30
C GLU A 31 -9.61 2.00 7.85
N ARG A 32 -10.87 2.45 7.74
CA ARG A 32 -11.28 3.79 8.20
C ARG A 32 -11.04 4.01 9.69
N SER A 33 -11.29 3.00 10.51
CA SER A 33 -11.15 3.08 11.96
C SER A 33 -9.69 2.99 12.43
N SER A 34 -8.82 2.34 11.65
CA SER A 34 -7.40 2.18 11.98
C SER A 34 -6.53 3.20 11.23
N VAL A 35 -6.43 3.09 9.91
CA VAL A 35 -5.56 3.93 9.07
C VAL A 35 -6.02 5.38 9.11
N GLY A 36 -7.26 5.69 8.72
CA GLY A 36 -7.75 7.08 8.67
C GLY A 36 -7.70 7.84 10.00
N ARG A 37 -8.02 7.18 11.12
CA ARG A 37 -7.89 7.80 12.47
C ARG A 37 -6.44 8.05 12.85
N ILE A 38 -5.54 7.12 12.54
CA ILE A 38 -4.10 7.30 12.76
C ILE A 38 -3.56 8.42 11.86
N THR A 39 -4.00 8.54 10.60
CA THR A 39 -3.64 9.66 9.73
C THR A 39 -4.00 10.98 10.38
N THR A 40 -5.25 11.13 10.79
CA THR A 40 -5.73 12.37 11.41
C THR A 40 -4.88 12.73 12.64
N LEU A 41 -4.51 11.75 13.46
CA LEU A 41 -3.63 11.96 14.60
C LEU A 41 -2.24 12.42 14.18
N CYS A 42 -1.59 11.71 13.25
CA CYS A 42 -0.25 12.04 12.75
C CYS A 42 -0.19 13.45 12.15
N MET A 43 -1.18 13.81 11.32
CA MET A 43 -1.28 15.14 10.71
C MET A 43 -1.44 16.24 11.77
N ARG A 44 -2.22 16.01 12.82
CA ARG A 44 -2.38 16.97 13.93
C ARG A 44 -1.10 17.14 14.73
N MET A 45 -0.37 16.04 14.99
CA MET A 45 0.93 16.10 15.67
C MET A 45 1.93 16.90 14.85
N LEU A 46 2.08 16.58 13.56
CA LEU A 46 2.97 17.31 12.66
C LEU A 46 2.59 18.80 12.54
N ASN A 47 1.30 19.14 12.54
CA ASN A 47 0.85 20.54 12.46
C ASN A 47 1.16 21.32 13.73
N LYS A 48 1.04 20.68 14.90
CA LYS A 48 1.20 21.34 16.19
C LYS A 48 2.65 21.41 16.64
N GLU A 49 3.40 20.35 16.39
CA GLU A 49 4.73 20.12 16.97
C GLU A 49 5.83 20.10 15.91
N GLY A 50 5.47 19.97 14.62
CA GLY A 50 6.44 19.71 13.55
C GLY A 50 7.03 18.31 13.64
N TYR A 51 8.05 18.06 12.81
CA TYR A 51 8.93 16.91 12.96
C TYR A 51 10.21 17.29 13.73
N ARG A 52 10.98 16.30 14.20
CA ARG A 52 12.21 16.51 14.99
C ARG A 52 13.15 17.55 14.36
N GLU A 53 13.32 17.45 13.05
CA GLU A 53 13.94 18.47 12.22
C GLU A 53 12.83 19.19 11.47
N PHE A 54 12.61 20.46 11.81
CA PHE A 54 11.47 21.21 11.30
C PHE A 54 11.44 21.30 9.77
N SER A 55 12.61 21.38 9.12
CA SER A 55 12.76 21.37 7.65
C SER A 55 12.19 20.09 6.99
N LYS A 56 12.13 18.98 7.72
CA LYS A 56 11.62 17.69 7.23
C LYS A 56 10.13 17.48 7.49
N THR A 57 9.48 18.44 8.16
CA THR A 57 8.05 18.36 8.51
C THR A 57 7.17 18.17 7.28
N ALA A 58 7.43 18.91 6.20
CA ALA A 58 6.67 18.81 4.95
C ALA A 58 6.78 17.42 4.31
N ALA A 59 7.99 16.87 4.21
CA ALA A 59 8.18 15.52 3.68
C ALA A 59 7.48 14.45 4.54
N MET A 60 7.49 14.60 5.87
CA MET A 60 6.75 13.70 6.76
C MET A 60 5.24 13.84 6.60
N PHE A 61 4.72 15.04 6.34
CA PHE A 61 3.33 15.26 5.98
C PHE A 61 2.95 14.49 4.72
N ASP A 62 3.78 14.58 3.68
CA ASP A 62 3.53 13.86 2.43
C ASP A 62 3.60 12.34 2.62
N ILE A 63 4.56 11.83 3.38
CA ILE A 63 4.62 10.39 3.71
C ILE A 63 3.33 9.92 4.40
N VAL A 64 2.83 10.66 5.39
CA VAL A 64 1.58 10.32 6.08
C VAL A 64 0.39 10.32 5.12
N ARG A 65 0.30 11.31 4.23
CA ARG A 65 -0.76 11.39 3.20
C ARG A 65 -0.67 10.26 2.18
N ILE A 66 0.53 9.90 1.73
CA ILE A 66 0.73 8.79 0.80
C ILE A 66 0.31 7.47 1.45
N LEU A 67 0.59 7.27 2.74
CA LEU A 67 0.16 6.10 3.48
C LEU A 67 -1.37 6.00 3.60
N GLU A 68 -2.06 7.12 3.85
CA GLU A 68 -3.52 7.17 3.80
C GLU A 68 -4.05 6.76 2.43
N ASN A 69 -3.48 7.30 1.35
CA ASN A 69 -3.86 6.93 -0.01
C ASN A 69 -3.65 5.42 -0.30
N ILE A 70 -2.65 4.78 0.31
CA ILE A 70 -2.47 3.32 0.20
C ILE A 70 -3.65 2.59 0.86
N GLY A 71 -4.08 3.05 2.04
CA GLY A 71 -5.27 2.54 2.72
C GLY A 71 -6.53 2.69 1.85
N ASP A 72 -6.72 3.86 1.25
CA ASP A 72 -7.84 4.12 0.34
C ASP A 72 -7.84 3.18 -0.88
N GLU A 73 -6.69 2.92 -1.50
CA GLU A 73 -6.61 1.97 -2.63
C GLU A 73 -6.96 0.53 -2.20
N TYR A 74 -6.60 0.11 -0.98
CA TYR A 74 -7.07 -1.17 -0.43
C TYR A 74 -8.59 -1.17 -0.22
N THR A 75 -9.17 -0.09 0.31
CA THR A 75 -10.62 0.05 0.45
C THR A 75 -11.33 -0.05 -0.90
N LEU A 76 -10.86 0.66 -1.92
CA LEU A 76 -11.40 0.60 -3.28
C LEU A 76 -11.29 -0.80 -3.89
N LEU A 77 -10.17 -1.48 -3.64
CA LEU A 77 -9.94 -2.85 -4.09
C LEU A 77 -10.92 -3.83 -3.42
N ASN A 78 -11.09 -3.73 -2.11
CA ASN A 78 -11.98 -4.59 -1.34
C ASN A 78 -13.45 -4.36 -1.72
N ASP A 79 -13.86 -3.10 -1.90
CA ASP A 79 -15.21 -2.74 -2.36
C ASP A 79 -15.49 -3.37 -3.73
N TYR A 80 -14.54 -3.27 -4.66
CA TYR A 80 -14.67 -3.87 -5.99
C TYR A 80 -14.81 -5.39 -5.93
N LEU A 81 -13.94 -6.06 -5.18
CA LEU A 81 -13.93 -7.52 -5.05
C LEU A 81 -15.18 -8.07 -4.35
N THR A 82 -15.70 -7.32 -3.38
CA THR A 82 -16.95 -7.66 -2.69
C THR A 82 -18.14 -7.59 -3.65
N VAL A 83 -18.26 -6.53 -4.45
CA VAL A 83 -19.36 -6.37 -5.42
C VAL A 83 -19.26 -7.38 -6.55
N ALA A 84 -18.04 -7.63 -7.05
CA ALA A 84 -17.82 -8.61 -8.11
C ALA A 84 -18.05 -10.05 -7.63
N ALA A 85 -17.95 -10.31 -6.32
CA ALA A 85 -18.04 -11.63 -5.68
C ALA A 85 -17.23 -12.73 -6.39
N THR A 86 -16.14 -12.33 -7.05
CA THR A 86 -15.34 -13.19 -7.92
C THR A 86 -13.95 -13.32 -7.34
N LYS A 87 -13.51 -14.56 -7.13
CA LYS A 87 -12.17 -14.85 -6.65
C LYS A 87 -11.15 -14.53 -7.78
N PRO A 88 -10.15 -13.68 -7.53
CA PRO A 88 -9.06 -13.50 -8.47
C PRO A 88 -8.32 -14.82 -8.74
N SER A 89 -7.68 -14.91 -9.89
CA SER A 89 -6.82 -16.03 -10.25
C SER A 89 -5.62 -16.12 -9.30
N GLU A 90 -5.02 -17.31 -9.21
CA GLU A 90 -3.87 -17.54 -8.33
C GLU A 90 -2.69 -16.61 -8.67
N ASP A 91 -2.47 -16.27 -9.94
CA ASP A 91 -1.45 -15.28 -10.35
C ASP A 91 -1.72 -13.90 -9.75
N THR A 92 -2.99 -13.49 -9.72
CA THR A 92 -3.40 -12.20 -9.16
C THR A 92 -3.27 -12.21 -7.63
N LEU A 93 -3.58 -13.31 -6.96
CA LEU A 93 -3.39 -13.46 -5.52
C LEU A 93 -1.90 -13.47 -5.14
N GLU A 94 -1.05 -14.10 -5.94
CA GLU A 94 0.40 -14.05 -5.76
C GLU A 94 0.94 -12.62 -5.97
N MET A 95 0.41 -11.90 -6.97
CA MET A 95 0.74 -10.49 -7.17
C MET A 95 0.31 -9.62 -5.98
N TYR A 96 -0.89 -9.86 -5.44
CA TYR A 96 -1.39 -9.20 -4.23
C TYR A 96 -0.39 -9.40 -3.08
N LYS A 97 -0.01 -10.66 -2.81
CA LYS A 97 0.97 -10.99 -1.77
C LYS A 97 2.28 -10.22 -1.96
N LYS A 98 2.84 -10.23 -3.18
CA LYS A 98 4.07 -9.51 -3.50
C LYS A 98 3.97 -8.02 -3.23
N VAL A 99 2.81 -7.42 -3.52
CA VAL A 99 2.56 -6.00 -3.23
C VAL A 99 2.45 -5.74 -1.73
N ASN A 100 1.83 -6.63 -0.95
CA ASN A 100 1.83 -6.51 0.51
C ASN A 100 3.26 -6.64 1.09
N ASP A 101 4.06 -7.57 0.56
CA ASP A 101 5.45 -7.78 0.97
C ASP A 101 6.33 -6.53 0.72
N LEU A 102 5.93 -5.62 -0.17
CA LEU A 102 6.63 -4.35 -0.37
C LEU A 102 6.46 -3.37 0.80
N ILE A 103 5.36 -3.48 1.58
CA ILE A 103 5.13 -2.64 2.75
C ILE A 103 6.27 -2.78 3.75
N ASP A 104 6.75 -4.01 3.95
CA ASP A 104 7.86 -4.31 4.86
C ASP A 104 9.18 -3.72 4.36
N ASP A 105 9.45 -3.80 3.05
CA ASP A 105 10.64 -3.20 2.46
C ASP A 105 10.66 -1.68 2.65
N VAL A 106 9.53 -1.02 2.37
CA VAL A 106 9.39 0.43 2.55
C VAL A 106 9.48 0.82 4.03
N TYR A 107 8.85 0.07 4.92
CA TYR A 107 8.96 0.27 6.37
C TYR A 107 10.42 0.21 6.82
N LEU A 108 11.17 -0.80 6.36
CA LEU A 108 12.58 -0.93 6.71
C LEU A 108 13.41 0.25 6.22
N VAL A 109 13.15 0.77 5.02
CA VAL A 109 13.85 1.96 4.51
C VAL A 109 13.49 3.21 5.32
N LEU A 110 12.22 3.40 5.67
CA LEU A 110 11.76 4.58 6.43
C LEU A 110 12.36 4.65 7.83
N TYR A 111 12.37 3.53 8.57
CA TYR A 111 12.79 3.51 9.97
C TYR A 111 14.26 3.10 10.18
N ARG A 112 14.89 2.47 9.18
CA ARG A 112 16.29 2.04 9.22
C ARG A 112 16.95 2.35 7.87
N PHE A 113 17.03 3.64 7.56
CA PHE A 113 17.54 4.11 6.28
C PHE A 113 18.92 3.53 5.98
N ASP A 114 19.00 2.88 4.82
CA ASP A 114 20.22 2.34 4.26
C ASP A 114 20.13 2.45 2.73
N ARG A 115 21.18 2.97 2.09
CA ARG A 115 21.17 3.23 0.65
C ARG A 115 21.04 1.94 -0.16
N ALA A 116 21.63 0.84 0.30
CA ALA A 116 21.52 -0.43 -0.39
C ALA A 116 20.08 -0.98 -0.32
N ARG A 117 19.41 -0.86 0.84
CA ARG A 117 17.99 -1.21 1.02
C ARG A 117 17.07 -0.33 0.19
N LEU A 118 17.29 0.99 0.18
CA LEU A 118 16.53 1.91 -0.66
C LEU A 118 16.62 1.48 -2.14
N SER A 119 17.84 1.25 -2.63
CA SER A 119 18.08 0.81 -4.00
C SER A 119 17.39 -0.53 -4.29
N ALA A 120 17.52 -1.51 -3.39
CA ALA A 120 16.89 -2.82 -3.54
C ALA A 120 15.36 -2.73 -3.56
N ALA A 121 14.75 -1.96 -2.66
CA ALA A 121 13.31 -1.73 -2.61
C ALA A 121 12.82 -1.05 -3.91
N TYR A 122 13.52 -0.02 -4.38
CA TYR A 122 13.18 0.68 -5.63
C TYR A 122 13.24 -0.25 -6.84
N GLN A 123 14.27 -1.10 -6.94
CA GLN A 123 14.37 -2.09 -8.03
C GLN A 123 13.26 -3.13 -7.96
N LYS A 124 12.89 -3.60 -6.76
CA LYS A 124 11.79 -4.56 -6.57
C LYS A 124 10.46 -3.97 -7.01
N ILE A 125 10.14 -2.73 -6.61
CA ILE A 125 8.94 -2.01 -7.05
C ILE A 125 8.92 -1.85 -8.57
N LYS A 126 10.05 -1.42 -9.16
CA LYS A 126 10.16 -1.25 -10.62
C LYS A 126 9.93 -2.56 -11.38
N ARG A 127 10.45 -3.69 -10.88
CA ARG A 127 10.26 -5.01 -11.47
C ARG A 127 8.80 -5.44 -11.42
N ILE A 128 8.16 -5.32 -10.26
CA ILE A 128 6.74 -5.66 -10.06
C ILE A 128 5.86 -4.86 -11.03
N ARG A 129 6.09 -3.54 -11.11
CA ARG A 129 5.27 -2.64 -11.94
C ARG A 129 5.40 -2.92 -13.44
N ARG A 130 6.62 -3.05 -13.96
CA ARG A 130 6.88 -3.10 -15.42
C ARG A 130 6.91 -4.50 -16.00
N ALA A 131 7.50 -5.46 -15.30
CA ALA A 131 7.74 -6.79 -15.90
C ALA A 131 6.62 -7.76 -15.52
N GLU A 132 6.25 -7.78 -14.24
CA GLU A 132 5.33 -8.79 -13.72
C GLU A 132 3.87 -8.38 -13.96
N MET A 133 3.47 -7.17 -13.56
CA MET A 133 2.08 -6.73 -13.69
C MET A 133 1.62 -6.52 -15.13
N ASP A 134 2.43 -5.90 -16.00
CA ASP A 134 2.04 -5.69 -17.41
C ASP A 134 1.86 -7.02 -18.14
N CYS A 135 2.69 -8.02 -17.83
CA CYS A 135 2.56 -9.37 -18.40
C CYS A 135 1.28 -10.06 -17.97
N ILE A 136 0.88 -9.92 -16.70
CA ILE A 136 -0.36 -10.49 -16.19
C ILE A 136 -1.57 -9.76 -16.79
N ILE A 137 -1.61 -8.42 -16.71
CA ILE A 137 -2.76 -7.62 -17.17
C ILE A 137 -3.11 -7.91 -18.64
N SER A 138 -2.11 -8.04 -19.51
CA SER A 138 -2.35 -8.32 -20.94
C SER A 138 -3.00 -9.69 -21.24
N LYS A 139 -3.07 -10.59 -20.25
CA LYS A 139 -3.59 -11.96 -20.40
C LYS A 139 -4.87 -12.20 -19.60
N LYS A 140 -5.34 -11.24 -18.81
CA LYS A 140 -6.49 -11.43 -17.91
C LYS A 140 -7.74 -10.72 -18.39
N SER A 141 -8.87 -11.09 -17.79
CA SER A 141 -10.15 -10.43 -18.05
C SER A 141 -10.15 -8.97 -17.58
N LYS A 142 -11.15 -8.20 -18.00
CA LYS A 142 -11.32 -6.80 -17.59
C LYS A 142 -11.41 -6.67 -16.07
N GLU A 143 -12.05 -7.62 -15.41
CA GLU A 143 -12.27 -7.64 -13.97
C GLU A 143 -10.94 -7.82 -13.21
N GLU A 144 -10.14 -8.79 -13.63
CA GLU A 144 -8.80 -8.99 -13.06
C GLU A 144 -7.85 -7.83 -13.36
N ALA A 145 -7.97 -7.20 -14.54
CA ALA A 145 -7.19 -6.02 -14.87
C ALA A 145 -7.48 -4.85 -13.91
N ILE A 146 -8.71 -4.69 -13.43
CA ILE A 146 -9.07 -3.68 -12.42
C ILE A 146 -8.38 -3.99 -11.10
N VAL A 147 -8.41 -5.24 -10.64
CA VAL A 147 -7.72 -5.68 -9.41
C VAL A 147 -6.22 -5.38 -9.50
N LEU A 148 -5.59 -5.79 -10.60
CA LEU A 148 -4.16 -5.58 -10.83
C LEU A 148 -3.81 -4.09 -10.96
N HIS A 149 -4.70 -3.27 -11.52
CA HIS A 149 -4.53 -1.82 -11.58
C HIS A 149 -4.50 -1.19 -10.18
N ARG A 150 -5.39 -1.62 -9.27
CA ARG A 150 -5.40 -1.13 -7.89
C ARG A 150 -4.14 -1.54 -7.13
N LEU A 151 -3.72 -2.80 -7.27
CA LEU A 151 -2.44 -3.26 -6.72
C LEU A 151 -1.25 -2.48 -7.28
N ARG A 152 -1.30 -2.11 -8.56
CA ARG A 152 -0.27 -1.26 -9.18
C ARG A 152 -0.22 0.10 -8.50
N LYS A 153 -1.37 0.72 -8.25
CA LYS A 153 -1.45 2.01 -7.54
C LYS A 153 -0.84 1.94 -6.15
N VAL A 154 -1.11 0.87 -5.41
CA VAL A 154 -0.46 0.61 -4.11
C VAL A 154 1.07 0.57 -4.24
N SER A 155 1.59 -0.18 -5.22
CA SER A 155 3.05 -0.23 -5.46
C SER A 155 3.65 1.10 -5.95
N GLU A 156 2.86 1.94 -6.63
CA GLU A 156 3.25 3.27 -7.07
C GLU A 156 3.43 4.22 -5.89
N LEU A 157 2.44 4.24 -5.00
CA LEU A 157 2.47 5.05 -3.79
C LEU A 157 3.64 4.64 -2.88
N MET A 158 3.94 3.35 -2.77
CA MET A 158 5.15 2.88 -2.08
C MET A 158 6.44 3.44 -2.69
N GLY A 159 6.52 3.51 -4.03
CA GLY A 159 7.63 4.15 -4.71
C GLY A 159 7.75 5.63 -4.35
N SER A 160 6.63 6.35 -4.28
CA SER A 160 6.61 7.76 -3.87
C SER A 160 7.11 7.96 -2.43
N ILE A 161 6.83 7.04 -1.50
CA ILE A 161 7.41 7.09 -0.14
C ILE A 161 8.94 6.99 -0.22
N LEU A 162 9.48 6.09 -1.05
CA LEU A 162 10.93 5.96 -1.19
C LEU A 162 11.58 7.22 -1.79
N GLU A 163 10.86 7.92 -2.67
CA GLU A 163 11.31 9.20 -3.24
C GLU A 163 11.36 10.30 -2.19
N GLU A 164 10.31 10.45 -1.37
CA GLU A 164 10.30 11.37 -0.22
C GLU A 164 11.42 11.06 0.78
N MET A 165 11.74 9.77 0.97
CA MET A 165 12.83 9.36 1.85
C MET A 165 14.21 9.81 1.39
N MET A 166 14.42 9.99 0.09
CA MET A 166 15.66 10.58 -0.40
C MET A 166 15.78 12.04 0.05
N VAL A 167 14.68 12.78 0.12
CA VAL A 167 14.64 14.18 0.58
C VAL A 167 14.86 14.26 2.09
N VAL A 168 14.22 13.38 2.87
CA VAL A 168 14.35 13.34 4.34
C VAL A 168 15.76 12.95 4.80
N SER A 169 16.50 12.18 3.98
CA SER A 169 17.80 11.62 4.34
C SER A 169 19.01 12.41 3.83
N LEU A 170 18.77 13.48 3.05
CA LEU A 170 19.77 14.48 2.67
C LEU A 170 19.86 15.58 3.75
#